data_AF-A0A177NMF2-F1
#
_entry.id   AF-A0A177NMF2-F1
#
_cell.length_a   1.000
_cell.length_b   1.000
_cell.length_c   1.000
_cell.angle_alpha   90.00
_cell.angle_beta   90.00
_cell.angle_gamma   90.00
#
_symmetry.space_group_name_H-M   'P 1'
#
loop_
_entity.id
_entity.type
_entity.pdbx_description
1 polymer ?
#
loop_
_entity_poly.entity_id
_entity_poly.type
_entity_poly.pdbx_seq_one_letter_code
_entity_poly.pdbx_strand_id
1 'polypeptide(L)'
;MHVSITANVCDQQTMTICDSLRGPFNEISEYLSQEYGGDIEHLWIDFELNADHADRRPPYPFRYQKRVSGRSKLTGIDLPDSFNVGHYSVRPDFVVLLEVPDVVTYALQLIYNSTSVLIGKQKKLGGFDAQKFRSDFFEGCKGIGYSLKLVPLNLTPDVD
;
A
#
# COMPACT_ATOMS: atom_id res chain seq x y z
N MET A 1 -1.44 8.98 -12.35
CA MET A 1 -2.02 8.34 -11.14
C MET A 1 -1.27 8.79 -9.89
N HIS A 2 -1.96 8.97 -8.75
CA HIS A 2 -1.36 9.33 -7.46
C HIS A 2 -1.34 8.14 -6.49
N VAL A 3 -0.18 7.81 -5.96
CA VAL A 3 0.00 6.72 -4.99
C VAL A 3 0.14 7.30 -3.58
N SER A 4 -0.51 6.67 -2.61
CA SER A 4 -0.34 7.00 -1.20
C SER A 4 -0.14 5.72 -0.40
N ILE A 5 1.07 5.52 0.10
CA ILE A 5 1.41 4.45 1.03
C ILE A 5 1.48 5.07 2.42
N THR A 6 0.67 4.58 3.34
CA THR A 6 0.59 5.15 4.68
C THR A 6 0.70 4.09 5.75
N ALA A 7 1.45 4.38 6.81
CA ALA A 7 1.44 3.59 8.03
C ALA A 7 0.38 4.19 8.96
N ASN A 8 -0.85 3.64 8.92
CA ASN A 8 -1.98 4.20 9.66
C ASN A 8 -2.20 3.46 10.98
N VAL A 9 -2.60 4.24 11.99
CA VAL A 9 -2.98 3.78 13.35
C VAL A 9 -1.91 2.88 13.95
N CYS A 10 -0.97 3.48 14.69
CA CYS A 10 -0.03 2.74 15.54
C CYS A 10 -0.56 2.63 16.97
N ASP A 11 -0.15 1.57 17.66
CA ASP A 11 -0.19 1.49 19.11
C ASP A 11 1.15 2.01 19.70
N GLN A 12 1.26 2.03 21.03
CA GLN A 12 2.47 2.53 21.70
C GLN A 12 3.72 1.70 21.35
N GLN A 13 3.56 0.42 21.00
CA GLN A 13 4.68 -0.48 20.69
C GLN A 13 5.21 -0.26 19.27
N THR A 14 4.34 0.13 18.34
CA THR A 14 4.66 0.30 16.92
C THR A 14 4.89 1.76 16.50
N MET A 15 4.84 2.71 17.43
CA MET A 15 5.01 4.13 17.13
C MET A 15 6.38 4.45 16.51
N THR A 16 7.46 3.89 17.06
CA THR A 16 8.82 4.08 16.51
C THR A 16 8.94 3.47 15.11
N ILE A 17 8.26 2.35 14.87
CA ILE A 17 8.18 1.73 13.54
C ILE A 17 7.45 2.67 12.58
N CYS A 18 6.29 3.19 12.97
CA CYS A 18 5.51 4.14 12.18
C CYS A 18 6.35 5.35 11.74
N ASP A 19 7.14 5.92 12.65
CA ASP A 19 8.01 7.06 12.33
C ASP A 19 9.12 6.68 11.36
N SER A 20 9.72 5.49 11.52
CA SER A 20 10.77 5.00 10.61
C SER A 20 10.26 4.75 9.18
N LEU A 21 8.98 4.39 9.03
CA LEU A 21 8.36 4.10 7.73
C LEU A 21 7.94 5.36 6.97
N ARG A 22 7.69 6.47 7.67
CA ARG A 22 7.10 7.69 7.07
C ARG A 22 7.91 8.24 5.90
N GLY A 23 9.21 8.41 6.07
CA GLY A 23 10.11 8.92 5.02
C GLY A 23 10.13 8.00 3.80
N PRO A 24 10.53 6.72 3.95
CA PRO A 24 10.57 5.75 2.86
C PRO A 24 9.23 5.58 2.14
N PHE A 25 8.10 5.58 2.86
CA PHE A 25 6.78 5.47 2.26
C PHE A 25 6.41 6.70 1.43
N ASN A 26 6.77 7.90 1.89
CA ASN A 26 6.56 9.12 1.11
C ASN A 26 7.40 9.10 -0.17
N GLU A 27 8.70 8.79 -0.06
CA GLU A 27 9.61 8.77 -1.21
C GLU A 27 9.16 7.76 -2.27
N ILE A 28 8.78 6.55 -1.87
CA ILE A 28 8.30 5.55 -2.84
C ILE A 28 6.92 5.93 -3.40
N SER A 29 6.05 6.56 -2.62
CA SER A 29 4.74 7.03 -3.10
C SER A 29 4.90 8.11 -4.17
N GLU A 30 5.82 9.06 -3.95
CA GLU A 30 6.18 10.09 -4.92
C GLU A 30 6.76 9.46 -6.18
N TYR A 31 7.73 8.56 -6.03
CA TYR A 31 8.34 7.86 -7.15
C TYR A 31 7.28 7.10 -7.97
N LEU A 32 6.34 6.43 -7.32
CA LEU A 32 5.31 5.63 -7.98
C LEU A 32 4.14 6.45 -8.53
N SER A 33 4.04 7.74 -8.23
CA SER A 33 2.95 8.60 -8.71
C SER A 33 3.18 9.02 -10.17
N GLN A 34 3.05 8.06 -11.08
CA GLN A 34 3.28 8.19 -12.51
C GLN A 34 2.06 7.74 -13.34
N GLU A 35 2.21 7.74 -14.66
CA GLU A 35 1.22 7.23 -15.59
C GLU A 35 1.48 5.76 -15.94
N TYR A 36 0.48 4.91 -15.64
CA TYR A 36 0.49 3.47 -15.94
C TYR A 36 -0.71 3.07 -16.82
N GLY A 37 -1.41 4.06 -17.39
CA GLY A 37 -2.66 3.86 -18.11
C GLY A 37 -3.81 3.44 -17.20
N GLY A 38 -4.96 3.18 -17.83
CA GLY A 38 -6.18 2.82 -17.13
C GLY A 38 -6.95 4.00 -16.55
N ASP A 39 -8.03 3.68 -15.85
CA ASP A 39 -8.97 4.66 -15.26
C ASP A 39 -8.61 5.01 -13.82
N ILE A 40 -7.63 4.34 -13.21
CA ILE A 40 -7.27 4.55 -11.81
C ILE A 40 -6.55 5.89 -11.62
N GLU A 41 -7.13 6.75 -10.80
CA GLU A 41 -6.53 8.07 -10.50
C GLU A 41 -5.75 8.04 -9.20
N HIS A 42 -6.22 7.25 -8.22
CA HIS A 42 -5.57 7.11 -6.92
C HIS A 42 -5.38 5.65 -6.53
N LEU A 43 -4.23 5.33 -5.95
CA LEU A 43 -3.96 4.05 -5.30
C LEU A 43 -3.54 4.30 -3.85
N TRP A 44 -4.37 3.87 -2.91
CA TRP A 44 -4.10 3.98 -1.47
C TRP A 44 -3.75 2.61 -0.91
N ILE A 45 -2.64 2.54 -0.19
CA ILE A 45 -2.14 1.32 0.45
C ILE A 45 -1.88 1.63 1.91
N ASP A 46 -2.67 1.03 2.80
CA ASP A 46 -2.51 1.22 4.23
C ASP A 46 -1.69 0.07 4.83
N PHE A 47 -0.53 0.36 5.38
CA PHE A 47 0.24 -0.58 6.19
C PHE A 47 -0.28 -0.56 7.63
N GLU A 48 -0.85 -1.68 8.07
CA GLU A 48 -1.52 -1.78 9.37
C GLU A 48 -0.50 -1.94 10.51
N LEU A 49 -0.47 -1.00 11.47
CA LEU A 49 0.42 -1.04 12.63
C LEU A 49 -0.30 -1.19 13.97
N ASN A 50 -1.62 -1.39 14.00
CA ASN A 50 -2.36 -1.60 15.24
C ASN A 50 -2.65 -3.09 15.44
N ALA A 51 -1.90 -3.75 16.33
CA ALA A 51 -2.05 -5.19 16.58
C ALA A 51 -3.44 -5.52 17.15
N ASP A 52 -3.92 -4.73 18.12
CA ASP A 52 -5.23 -4.93 18.76
C ASP A 52 -6.40 -4.91 17.76
N HIS A 53 -6.30 -4.06 16.74
CA HIS A 53 -7.29 -3.94 15.67
C HIS A 53 -7.11 -5.06 14.65
N ALA A 54 -5.87 -5.47 14.38
CA ALA A 54 -5.56 -6.56 13.48
C ALA A 54 -6.14 -7.90 13.98
N ASP A 55 -6.15 -8.15 15.29
CA ASP A 55 -6.70 -9.38 15.85
C ASP A 55 -8.23 -9.50 15.72
N ARG A 56 -8.92 -8.38 15.46
CA ARG A 56 -10.40 -8.33 15.43
C ARG A 56 -10.98 -8.49 14.04
N ARG A 57 -10.17 -8.41 12.98
CA ARG A 57 -10.64 -8.48 11.58
C ARG A 57 -9.53 -8.90 10.63
N PRO A 58 -9.82 -9.42 9.43
CA PRO A 58 -8.82 -9.56 8.37
C PRO A 58 -8.35 -8.18 7.84
N PRO A 59 -7.22 -8.11 7.11
CA PRO A 59 -6.83 -6.92 6.35
C PRO A 59 -7.94 -6.52 5.36
N TYR A 60 -8.10 -5.23 5.09
CA TYR A 60 -9.03 -4.74 4.09
C TYR A 60 -8.63 -5.22 2.68
N PRO A 61 -9.51 -5.98 1.99
CA PRO A 61 -9.23 -6.45 0.64
C PRO A 61 -9.28 -5.31 -0.36
N PHE A 62 -8.72 -5.54 -1.54
CA PHE A 62 -8.75 -4.56 -2.61
C PHE A 62 -10.17 -4.17 -3.04
N ARG A 63 -10.43 -2.87 -2.98
CA ARG A 63 -11.65 -2.24 -3.47
C ARG A 63 -11.30 -1.16 -4.49
N TYR A 64 -12.15 -1.04 -5.50
CA TYR A 64 -12.12 0.08 -6.44
C TYR A 64 -13.40 0.90 -6.29
N GLN A 65 -13.25 2.19 -6.04
CA GLN A 65 -14.34 3.12 -5.78
C GLN A 65 -14.34 4.24 -6.82
N LYS A 66 -15.45 4.43 -7.52
CA LYS A 66 -15.57 5.53 -8.49
C LYS A 66 -15.52 6.92 -7.85
N ARG A 67 -15.91 7.04 -6.58
CA ARG A 67 -15.85 8.27 -5.79
C ARG A 67 -15.62 7.95 -4.31
N VAL A 68 -14.72 8.69 -3.68
CA VAL A 68 -14.53 8.78 -2.23
C VAL A 68 -14.79 10.23 -1.84
N SER A 69 -15.77 10.43 -0.95
CA SER A 69 -16.17 11.76 -0.51
C SER A 69 -15.10 12.39 0.37
N GLY A 70 -14.63 13.59 0.02
CA GLY A 70 -13.72 14.36 0.88
C GLY A 70 -14.43 15.03 2.06
N ARG A 71 -15.75 15.08 2.03
CA ARG A 71 -16.58 15.68 3.08
C ARG A 71 -16.67 14.81 4.33
N SER A 72 -16.17 15.32 5.46
CA SER A 72 -16.34 14.69 6.77
C SER A 72 -17.59 15.20 7.48
N LYS A 73 -18.55 14.30 7.73
CA LYS A 73 -19.74 14.64 8.54
C LYS A 73 -19.41 14.87 10.02
N LEU A 74 -18.30 14.32 10.50
CA LEU A 74 -17.90 14.39 11.90
C LEU A 74 -17.18 15.70 12.23
N THR A 75 -16.26 16.14 11.37
CA THR A 75 -15.43 17.33 11.61
C THR A 75 -15.93 18.57 10.87
N GLY A 76 -16.86 18.42 9.92
CA GLY A 76 -17.35 19.51 9.09
C GLY A 76 -16.35 20.01 8.05
N ILE A 77 -15.16 19.41 7.97
CA ILE A 77 -14.14 19.73 6.97
C ILE A 77 -14.60 19.20 5.61
N ASP A 78 -14.53 20.07 4.61
CA ASP A 78 -14.86 19.76 3.22
C ASP A 78 -13.56 19.74 2.40
N LEU A 79 -13.13 18.53 2.04
CA LEU A 79 -12.01 18.33 1.12
C LEU A 79 -12.56 17.95 -0.26
N PRO A 80 -11.80 18.18 -1.35
CA PRO A 80 -12.17 17.68 -2.66
C PRO A 80 -12.38 16.16 -2.64
N ASP A 81 -13.34 15.70 -3.45
CA ASP A 81 -13.54 14.27 -3.65
C ASP A 81 -12.38 13.65 -4.43
N SER A 82 -12.10 12.38 -4.15
CA SER A 82 -11.17 11.56 -4.95
C SER A 82 -11.97 10.61 -5.82
N PHE A 83 -11.65 10.54 -7.12
CA PHE A 83 -12.33 9.68 -8.08
C PHE A 83 -11.49 8.46 -8.41
N ASN A 84 -12.13 7.38 -8.87
CA ASN A 84 -11.44 6.19 -9.35
C ASN A 84 -10.30 5.67 -8.44
N VAL A 85 -10.62 5.47 -7.16
CA VAL A 85 -9.67 5.12 -6.10
C VAL A 85 -9.58 3.60 -5.94
N GLY A 86 -8.40 3.03 -6.13
CA GLY A 86 -8.03 1.72 -5.62
C GLY A 86 -7.57 1.83 -4.17
N HIS A 87 -8.09 1.02 -3.26
CA HIS A 87 -7.71 1.05 -1.84
C HIS A 87 -7.68 -0.34 -1.25
N TYR A 88 -6.64 -0.62 -0.47
CA TYR A 88 -6.50 -1.84 0.32
C TYR A 88 -5.49 -1.65 1.44
N SER A 89 -5.39 -2.63 2.33
CA SER A 89 -4.39 -2.61 3.40
C SER A 89 -3.48 -3.83 3.36
N VAL A 90 -2.26 -3.65 3.86
CA VAL A 90 -1.24 -4.69 4.05
C VAL A 90 -1.00 -4.84 5.53
N ARG A 91 -1.13 -6.06 6.03
CA ARG A 91 -0.86 -6.37 7.43
C ARG A 91 0.45 -7.15 7.56
N PRO A 92 1.39 -6.69 8.38
CA PRO A 92 2.56 -7.49 8.72
C PRO A 92 2.20 -8.61 9.70
N ASP A 93 3.01 -9.66 9.70
CA ASP A 93 3.16 -10.47 10.91
C ASP A 93 3.83 -9.59 11.97
N PHE A 94 3.13 -9.31 13.07
CA PHE A 94 3.60 -8.41 14.13
C PHE A 94 4.76 -9.00 14.94
N VAL A 95 4.84 -10.33 15.07
CA VAL A 95 5.97 -10.98 15.74
C VAL A 95 7.22 -10.76 14.91
N VAL A 96 7.14 -11.03 13.60
CA VAL A 96 8.25 -10.79 12.67
C VAL A 96 8.61 -9.31 12.61
N LEU A 97 7.62 -8.42 12.54
CA LEU A 97 7.82 -6.97 12.45
C LEU A 97 8.66 -6.42 13.61
N LEU A 98 8.47 -6.94 14.83
CA LEU A 98 9.18 -6.48 16.02
C LEU A 98 10.60 -7.03 16.13
N GLU A 99 10.92 -8.11 15.41
CA GLU A 99 12.21 -8.80 15.49
C GLU A 99 13.12 -8.51 14.28
N VAL A 100 12.58 -8.03 13.16
CA VAL A 100 13.38 -7.78 11.97
C VAL A 100 14.41 -6.66 12.19
N PRO A 101 15.66 -6.85 11.73
CA PRO A 101 16.71 -5.84 11.88
C PRO A 101 16.47 -4.62 10.98
N ASP A 102 15.76 -4.79 9.86
CA ASP A 102 15.40 -3.72 8.94
C ASP A 102 13.89 -3.77 8.67
N VAL A 103 13.16 -2.99 9.46
CA VAL A 103 11.71 -2.89 9.40
C VAL A 103 11.23 -2.22 8.10
N VAL A 104 12.03 -1.32 7.52
CA VAL A 104 11.65 -0.58 6.31
C VAL A 104 11.68 -1.52 5.11
N THR A 105 12.78 -2.24 4.92
CA THR A 105 12.90 -3.23 3.84
C THR A 105 11.83 -4.31 3.98
N TYR A 106 11.55 -4.78 5.20
CA TYR A 106 10.49 -5.75 5.45
C TYR A 106 9.10 -5.21 5.04
N ALA A 107 8.74 -4.00 5.45
CA ALA A 107 7.47 -3.39 5.10
C ALA A 107 7.31 -3.14 3.59
N LEU A 108 8.35 -2.60 2.95
CA LEU A 108 8.37 -2.38 1.49
C LEU A 108 8.25 -3.71 0.73
N GLN A 109 8.90 -4.77 1.21
CA GLN A 109 8.76 -6.11 0.62
C GLN A 109 7.32 -6.62 0.70
N LEU A 110 6.66 -6.47 1.84
CA LEU A 110 5.27 -6.89 2.01
C LEU A 110 4.33 -6.12 1.08
N ILE A 111 4.51 -4.81 0.97
CA ILE A 111 3.72 -3.97 0.09
C ILE A 111 4.00 -4.31 -1.39
N TYR A 112 5.26 -4.49 -1.76
CA TYR A 112 5.61 -4.94 -3.10
C TYR A 112 4.92 -6.26 -3.44
N ASN A 113 4.93 -7.24 -2.52
CA ASN A 113 4.26 -8.52 -2.73
C ASN A 113 2.75 -8.35 -2.89
N SER A 114 2.11 -7.51 -2.07
CA SER A 114 0.66 -7.30 -2.10
C SER A 114 0.16 -6.64 -3.39
N THR A 115 1.00 -5.88 -4.09
CA THR A 115 0.60 -5.24 -5.38
C THR A 115 0.30 -6.26 -6.49
N SER A 116 0.58 -7.55 -6.29
CA SER A 116 0.16 -8.64 -7.18
C SER A 116 -1.36 -8.66 -7.38
N VAL A 117 -2.14 -8.19 -6.38
CA VAL A 117 -3.59 -8.03 -6.51
C VAL A 117 -3.99 -7.19 -7.72
N LEU A 118 -3.17 -6.21 -8.11
CA LEU A 118 -3.45 -5.31 -9.22
C LEU A 118 -3.43 -6.03 -10.58
N ILE A 119 -2.64 -7.11 -10.70
CA ILE A 119 -2.58 -7.95 -11.91
C ILE A 119 -3.96 -8.55 -12.20
N GLY A 120 -4.61 -9.10 -11.17
CA GLY A 120 -5.96 -9.64 -11.28
C GLY A 120 -7.06 -8.59 -11.50
N LYS A 121 -6.74 -7.29 -11.33
CA LYS A 121 -7.71 -6.18 -11.47
C LYS A 121 -7.47 -5.29 -12.69
N GLN A 122 -6.45 -5.50 -13.51
CA GLN A 122 -6.11 -4.65 -14.66
C GLN A 122 -7.32 -4.26 -15.53
N LYS A 123 -8.19 -5.22 -15.88
CA LYS A 123 -9.42 -4.98 -16.66
C LYS A 123 -10.41 -4.05 -15.95
N LYS A 124 -10.58 -4.21 -14.62
CA LYS A 124 -11.47 -3.35 -13.81
C LYS A 124 -10.92 -1.94 -13.63
N LEU A 125 -9.62 -1.77 -13.85
CA LEU A 125 -8.89 -0.51 -13.74
C LEU A 125 -8.65 0.13 -15.11
N GLY A 126 -9.46 -0.18 -16.13
CA GLY A 126 -9.38 0.46 -17.45
C GLY A 126 -8.18 0.04 -18.30
N GLY A 127 -7.50 -1.07 -17.98
CA GLY A 127 -6.29 -1.51 -18.69
C GLY A 127 -4.99 -1.00 -18.05
N PHE A 128 -5.02 -0.64 -16.78
CA PHE A 128 -3.84 -0.31 -15.96
C PHE A 128 -2.71 -1.35 -16.12
N ASP A 129 -1.49 -0.89 -16.40
CA ASP A 129 -0.31 -1.74 -16.52
C ASP A 129 0.29 -2.08 -15.15
N ALA A 130 -0.31 -3.08 -14.51
CA ALA A 130 0.18 -3.58 -13.22
C ALA A 130 1.59 -4.19 -13.27
N GLN A 131 2.07 -4.66 -14.43
CA GLN A 131 3.41 -5.23 -14.55
C GLN A 131 4.46 -4.12 -14.54
N LYS A 132 4.22 -3.05 -15.32
CA LYS A 132 5.05 -1.85 -15.27
C LYS A 132 5.05 -1.22 -13.88
N PHE A 133 3.90 -1.07 -13.25
CA PHE A 133 3.81 -0.54 -11.87
C PHE A 133 4.69 -1.34 -10.90
N ARG A 134 4.63 -2.67 -10.96
CA ARG A 134 5.45 -3.53 -10.08
C ARG A 134 6.94 -3.42 -10.40
N SER A 135 7.30 -3.35 -11.68
CA SER A 135 8.69 -3.14 -12.09
C SER A 135 9.24 -1.82 -11.54
N ASP A 136 8.47 -0.75 -11.69
CA ASP A 136 8.84 0.58 -11.20
C ASP A 136 8.87 0.61 -9.67
N PHE A 137 7.98 -0.10 -8.97
CA PHE A 137 8.06 -0.25 -7.51
C PHE A 137 9.41 -0.83 -7.09
N PHE A 138 9.81 -1.93 -7.73
CA PHE A 138 11.06 -2.61 -7.43
C PHE A 138 12.28 -1.71 -7.66
N GLU A 139 12.35 -1.06 -8.83
CA GLU A 139 13.43 -0.13 -9.15
C GLU A 139 13.40 1.13 -8.28
N GLY A 140 12.22 1.62 -7.92
CA GLY A 140 12.01 2.74 -7.02
C GLY A 140 12.59 2.46 -5.64
N CYS A 141 12.25 1.31 -5.04
CA CYS A 141 12.81 0.90 -3.75
C CYS A 141 14.34 0.82 -3.79
N LYS A 142 14.89 0.22 -4.85
CA LYS A 142 16.34 0.16 -5.05
C LYS A 142 16.96 1.56 -5.18
N GLY A 143 16.28 2.48 -5.88
CA GLY A 143 16.71 3.87 -6.06
C GLY A 143 16.79 4.66 -4.76
N ILE A 144 15.92 4.37 -3.79
CA ILE A 144 15.92 4.98 -2.45
C ILE A 144 16.71 4.16 -1.40
N GLY A 145 17.48 3.16 -1.85
CA GLY A 145 18.44 2.41 -1.01
C GLY A 145 17.92 1.12 -0.39
N TYR A 146 16.70 0.67 -0.71
CA TYR A 146 16.12 -0.57 -0.18
C TYR A 146 16.15 -1.70 -1.21
N SER A 147 16.80 -2.81 -0.85
CA SER A 147 16.93 -3.98 -1.74
C SER A 147 15.83 -5.00 -1.48
N LEU A 148 14.89 -5.12 -2.41
CA LEU A 148 13.81 -6.11 -2.35
C LEU A 148 14.25 -7.45 -2.96
N LYS A 149 13.63 -8.54 -2.50
CA LYS A 149 13.71 -9.88 -3.08
C LYS A 149 12.55 -10.06 -4.06
N LEU A 150 12.86 -10.53 -5.27
CA LEU A 150 11.84 -10.94 -6.23
C LEU A 150 11.18 -12.23 -5.74
N VAL A 151 9.88 -12.17 -5.47
CA VAL A 151 9.07 -13.35 -5.18
C VAL A 151 8.39 -13.79 -6.48
N PRO A 152 8.56 -15.05 -6.94
CA PRO A 152 7.87 -15.56 -8.10
C PRO A 152 6.35 -15.44 -7.92
N LEU A 153 5.65 -14.94 -8.95
CA LEU A 153 4.19 -14.71 -8.95
C LEU A 153 3.34 -15.95 -8.66
N ASN A 154 3.93 -17.15 -8.72
CA ASN A 154 3.25 -18.43 -8.53
C ASN A 154 3.20 -18.89 -7.06
N LEU A 155 3.62 -18.06 -6.10
CA LEU A 155 3.70 -18.40 -4.67
C LEU A 155 2.86 -17.50 -3.75
N THR A 156 1.98 -16.66 -4.29
CA THR A 156 0.95 -16.02 -3.46
C THR A 156 -0.15 -17.03 -3.15
N PRO A 157 -0.49 -17.31 -1.89
CA PRO A 157 -1.67 -18.11 -1.59
C PRO A 157 -2.88 -17.40 -2.21
N ASP A 158 -3.70 -18.16 -2.92
CA ASP A 158 -4.99 -17.70 -3.41
C ASP A 158 -5.76 -17.12 -2.23
N VAL A 159 -5.98 -15.81 -2.25
CA VAL A 159 -6.90 -15.15 -1.33
C VAL A 159 -8.26 -15.23 -1.98
N ASP A 160 -9.01 -16.27 -1.62
CA ASP A 160 -10.44 -16.43 -1.91
C ASP A 160 -11.27 -15.24 -1.36
#